data_AF-A0A7X3HEM5-F1
#
_entry.id   AF-A0A7X3HEM5-F1
#
_cell.length_a   1.000
_cell.length_b   1.000
_cell.length_c   1.000
_cell.angle_alpha   90.00
_cell.angle_beta   90.00
_cell.angle_gamma   90.00
#
_symmetry.space_group_name_H-M   'P 1'
#
loop_
_entity.id
_entity.type
_entity.pdbx_description
1 polymer ?
#
loop_
_entity_poly.entity_id
_entity_poly.type
_entity_poly.pdbx_seq_one_letter_code
_entity_poly.pdbx_strand_id
1 'polypeptide(L)'
;VQTMLKNNLISLLDIAFPDANRLFTSPPRADGSEKWVDFVAAFWHCECVCGLSEKAFTTKYRKWCKKHGYNFSEEKALGIYASACGHVGIMPKTNTTKLLVEQAISQLQATSAALVALKQEMQSLASYLPESPV
;
A
#
# COMPACT_ATOMS: atom_id res chain seq x y z
N VAL A 1 2.39 -9.67 -14.42
CA VAL A 1 3.16 -9.81 -13.16
C VAL A 1 2.68 -8.85 -12.07
N GLN A 2 2.61 -7.55 -12.32
CA GLN A 2 2.17 -6.57 -11.29
C GLN A 2 0.78 -6.88 -10.69
N THR A 3 -0.21 -7.21 -11.53
CA THR A 3 -1.56 -7.64 -11.06
C THR A 3 -1.50 -8.87 -10.16
N MET A 4 -0.66 -9.84 -10.51
CA MET A 4 -0.50 -11.08 -9.72
C MET A 4 0.09 -10.80 -8.34
N LEU A 5 1.11 -9.93 -8.25
CA LEU A 5 1.72 -9.54 -6.98
C LEU A 5 0.77 -8.72 -6.11
N LYS A 6 -0.02 -7.82 -6.71
CA LYS A 6 -1.09 -7.12 -5.99
C LYS A 6 -2.12 -8.09 -5.44
N ASN A 7 -2.57 -9.04 -6.26
CA ASN A 7 -3.55 -10.04 -5.82
C ASN A 7 -3.00 -10.91 -4.68
N ASN A 8 -1.71 -11.27 -4.71
CA ASN A 8 -1.07 -11.98 -3.61
C ASN A 8 -1.13 -11.16 -2.30
N LEU A 9 -0.76 -9.88 -2.36
CA LEU A 9 -0.84 -8.99 -1.20
C LEU A 9 -2.29 -8.83 -0.71
N ILE A 10 -3.25 -8.70 -1.62
CA ILE A 10 -4.68 -8.64 -1.27
C ILE A 10 -5.12 -9.91 -0.54
N SER A 11 -4.76 -11.10 -1.04
CA SER A 11 -5.11 -12.37 -0.38
C SER A 11 -4.51 -12.50 1.03
N LEU A 12 -3.32 -11.96 1.27
CA LEU A 12 -2.75 -11.91 2.63
C LEU A 12 -3.51 -10.91 3.53
N LEU A 13 -3.97 -9.79 2.97
CA LEU A 13 -4.74 -8.79 3.69
C LEU A 13 -6.18 -9.26 3.96
N ASP A 14 -6.80 -10.04 3.09
CA ASP A 14 -8.16 -10.57 3.31
C ASP A 14 -8.27 -11.37 4.62
N ILE A 15 -7.17 -11.92 5.13
CA ILE A 15 -7.12 -12.65 6.40
C ILE A 15 -6.52 -11.85 7.57
N ALA A 16 -5.79 -10.75 7.33
CA ALA A 16 -5.08 -9.97 8.36
C ALA A 16 -5.65 -8.55 8.57
N PHE A 17 -6.12 -7.92 7.50
CA PHE A 17 -6.78 -6.63 7.48
C PHE A 17 -7.75 -6.55 6.29
N PRO A 18 -8.94 -7.16 6.41
CA PRO A 18 -9.91 -7.19 5.31
C PRO A 18 -10.24 -5.79 4.79
N ASP A 19 -10.47 -5.70 3.48
CA ASP A 19 -10.78 -4.47 2.74
C ASP A 19 -9.70 -3.37 2.78
N ALA A 20 -8.49 -3.66 3.28
CA ALA A 20 -7.42 -2.66 3.35
C ALA A 20 -7.05 -2.05 1.97
N ASN A 21 -7.13 -2.84 0.90
CA ASN A 21 -6.92 -2.40 -0.49
C ASN A 21 -8.02 -1.43 -0.99
N ARG A 22 -9.18 -1.41 -0.35
CA ARG A 22 -10.34 -0.57 -0.72
C ARG A 22 -10.44 0.69 0.15
N LEU A 23 -9.55 0.85 1.13
CA LEU A 23 -9.54 2.02 2.01
C LEU A 23 -9.30 3.33 1.25
N PHE A 24 -8.66 3.32 0.09
CA PHE A 24 -8.39 4.53 -0.67
C PHE A 24 -8.81 4.38 -2.12
N THR A 25 -9.49 5.41 -2.65
CA THR A 25 -9.89 5.52 -4.06
C THR A 25 -8.96 6.44 -4.85
N SER A 26 -7.90 6.95 -4.22
CA SER A 26 -6.93 7.80 -4.89
C SER A 26 -6.20 7.03 -5.99
N PRO A 27 -5.97 7.62 -7.17
CA PRO A 27 -5.20 6.98 -8.22
C PRO A 27 -3.75 6.72 -7.79
N PRO A 28 -3.04 5.81 -8.48
CA PRO A 28 -1.61 5.64 -8.30
C PRO A 28 -0.86 6.96 -8.53
N ARG A 29 0.25 7.15 -7.81
CA ARG A 29 1.16 8.29 -8.00
C ARG A 29 1.92 8.16 -9.33
N ALA A 30 2.62 9.23 -9.71
CA ALA A 30 3.44 9.27 -10.92
C ALA A 30 4.55 8.20 -10.95
N ASP A 31 5.05 7.80 -9.78
CA ASP A 31 6.02 6.71 -9.61
C ASP A 31 5.37 5.30 -9.57
N GLY A 32 4.04 5.21 -9.74
CA GLY A 32 3.27 3.97 -9.70
C GLY A 32 2.92 3.47 -8.30
N SER A 33 3.35 4.16 -7.22
CA SER A 33 3.00 3.80 -5.86
C SER A 33 1.52 4.08 -5.56
N GLU A 34 0.92 3.23 -4.74
CA GLU A 34 -0.50 3.34 -4.37
C GLU A 34 -0.64 3.57 -2.88
N LYS A 35 -1.55 4.49 -2.52
CA LYS A 35 -1.76 4.89 -1.13
C LYS A 35 -2.13 3.74 -0.21
N TRP A 36 -2.89 2.76 -0.71
CA TRP A 36 -3.27 1.59 0.09
C TRP A 36 -2.07 0.68 0.36
N VAL A 37 -1.13 0.53 -0.59
CA VAL A 37 0.11 -0.24 -0.41
C VAL A 37 1.00 0.42 0.65
N ASP A 38 1.21 1.73 0.55
CA ASP A 38 1.96 2.49 1.56
C ASP A 38 1.33 2.42 2.95
N PHE A 39 -0.01 2.38 2.99
CA PHE A 39 -0.75 2.30 4.23
C PHE A 39 -0.55 0.94 4.89
N VAL A 40 -0.71 -0.17 4.16
CA VAL A 40 -0.51 -1.51 4.72
C VAL A 40 0.94 -1.81 5.07
N ALA A 41 1.91 -1.11 4.45
CA ALA A 41 3.30 -1.15 4.91
C ALA A 41 3.48 -0.61 6.34
N ALA A 42 2.66 0.37 6.74
CA ALA A 42 2.68 0.95 8.08
C ALA A 42 1.67 0.31 9.05
N PHE A 43 0.55 -0.18 8.52
CA PHE A 43 -0.60 -0.74 9.25
C PHE A 43 -1.00 -2.07 8.60
N TRP A 44 -0.15 -3.07 8.73
CA TRP A 44 -0.26 -4.39 8.06
C TRP A 44 -1.35 -5.31 8.64
N HIS A 45 -2.01 -4.91 9.72
CA HIS A 45 -3.04 -5.68 10.42
C HIS A 45 -4.14 -4.77 10.96
N CYS A 46 -5.38 -5.27 11.08
CA CYS A 46 -6.47 -4.46 11.65
C CYS A 46 -6.12 -3.96 13.07
N GLU A 47 -5.54 -4.83 13.91
CA GLU A 47 -5.03 -4.47 15.25
C GLU A 47 -3.83 -3.51 15.27
N CYS A 48 -3.22 -3.14 14.14
CA CYS A 48 -2.32 -1.97 14.07
C CYS A 48 -3.09 -0.65 14.20
N VAL A 49 -4.41 -0.71 13.98
CA VAL A 49 -5.38 0.38 14.04
C VAL A 49 -6.29 0.21 15.26
N CYS A 50 -7.12 -0.85 15.31
CA CYS A 50 -8.14 -1.06 16.35
C CYS A 50 -7.57 -1.53 17.70
N GLY A 51 -6.31 -1.96 17.74
CA GLY A 51 -5.59 -2.23 18.98
C GLY A 51 -5.09 -0.97 19.70
N LEU A 52 -5.26 0.21 19.08
CA LEU A 52 -4.99 1.52 19.67
C LEU A 52 -6.33 2.17 20.05
N SER A 53 -6.29 3.21 20.89
CA SER A 53 -7.45 4.11 20.98
C SER A 53 -7.61 4.91 19.68
N GLU A 54 -8.84 5.27 19.34
CA GLU A 54 -9.17 6.08 18.16
C GLU A 54 -8.31 7.35 18.07
N LYS A 55 -8.13 8.05 19.18
CA LYS A 55 -7.28 9.25 19.27
C LYS A 55 -5.79 8.96 18.99
N ALA A 56 -5.28 7.84 19.51
CA ALA A 56 -3.90 7.42 19.27
C ALA A 56 -3.69 7.02 17.80
N PHE A 57 -4.63 6.28 17.22
CA PHE A 57 -4.59 5.94 15.79
C PHE A 57 -4.66 7.21 14.93
N THR A 58 -5.60 8.12 15.17
CA THR A 58 -5.76 9.36 14.40
C THR A 58 -4.49 10.21 14.43
N THR A 59 -3.84 10.31 15.60
CA THR A 59 -2.54 10.99 15.74
C THR A 59 -1.44 10.31 14.92
N LYS A 60 -1.38 8.97 14.95
CA LYS A 60 -0.41 8.19 14.18
C LYS A 60 -0.67 8.29 12.67
N TYR A 61 -1.92 8.23 12.25
CA TYR A 61 -2.34 8.41 10.85
C TYR A 61 -2.00 9.80 10.32
N ARG A 62 -2.19 10.86 11.12
CA ARG A 62 -1.75 12.22 10.78
C ARG A 62 -0.24 12.30 10.54
N LYS A 63 0.56 11.70 11.42
CA LYS A 63 2.02 11.63 11.26
C LYS A 63 2.42 10.83 10.00
N TRP A 64 1.74 9.70 9.76
CA TRP A 64 1.96 8.88 8.56
C TRP A 64 1.66 9.66 7.27
N CYS A 65 0.52 10.38 7.24
CA CYS A 65 0.15 11.25 6.12
C CYS A 65 1.23 12.29 5.85
N LYS A 66 1.68 13.02 6.88
CA LYS A 66 2.76 14.01 6.75
C LYS A 66 4.06 13.39 6.23
N LYS A 67 4.46 12.22 6.74
CA LYS A 67 5.69 11.53 6.32
C LYS A 67 5.66 11.15 4.84
N HIS A 68 4.51 10.72 4.33
CA HIS A 68 4.39 10.25 2.96
C HIS A 68 3.93 11.35 1.98
N GLY A 69 3.62 12.56 2.46
CA GLY A 69 3.09 13.64 1.62
C GLY A 69 1.61 13.45 1.24
N TYR A 70 0.83 12.75 2.06
CA TYR A 70 -0.62 12.62 1.90
C TYR A 70 -1.37 13.71 2.67
N ASN A 71 -2.52 14.13 2.14
CA ASN A 71 -3.47 14.98 2.86
C ASN A 71 -4.14 14.18 3.99
N PHE A 72 -4.08 14.72 5.20
CA PHE A 72 -4.78 14.18 6.35
C PHE A 72 -6.26 14.56 6.30
N SER A 73 -7.13 13.60 6.60
CA SER A 73 -8.55 13.81 6.87
C SER A 73 -8.91 13.06 8.14
N GLU A 74 -9.54 13.77 9.08
CA GLU A 74 -10.00 13.18 10.34
C GLU A 74 -11.15 12.22 10.10
N GLU A 75 -12.14 12.61 9.30
CA GLU A 75 -13.22 11.73 8.83
C GLU A 75 -12.66 10.43 8.24
N LYS A 76 -11.60 10.53 7.42
CA LYS A 76 -10.97 9.33 6.84
C LYS A 76 -10.29 8.46 7.90
N ALA A 77 -9.64 9.07 8.90
CA ALA A 77 -9.06 8.34 10.01
C ALA A 77 -10.13 7.59 10.80
N LEU A 78 -11.24 8.25 11.12
CA LEU A 78 -12.37 7.64 11.83
C LEU A 78 -12.98 6.49 11.03
N GLY A 79 -13.19 6.68 9.72
CA GLY A 79 -13.69 5.61 8.83
C GLY A 79 -12.76 4.40 8.77
N ILE A 80 -11.44 4.62 8.71
CA ILE A 80 -10.45 3.52 8.76
C ILE A 80 -10.49 2.82 10.12
N TYR A 81 -10.60 3.56 11.22
CA TYR A 81 -10.67 3.00 12.57
C TYR A 81 -11.91 2.14 12.76
N ALA A 82 -13.09 2.66 12.41
CA ALA A 82 -14.34 1.91 12.45
C ALA A 82 -14.28 0.65 11.58
N SER A 83 -13.75 0.75 10.36
CA SER A 83 -13.52 -0.39 9.48
C SER A 83 -12.60 -1.42 10.14
N ALA A 84 -11.48 -1.01 10.74
CA ALA A 84 -10.56 -1.95 11.38
C ALA A 84 -11.15 -2.62 12.63
N CYS A 85 -11.95 -1.89 13.42
CA CYS A 85 -12.65 -2.44 14.60
C CYS A 85 -13.76 -3.42 14.22
N GLY A 86 -14.39 -3.25 13.06
CA GLY A 86 -15.43 -4.15 12.56
C GLY A 86 -14.91 -5.51 12.06
N HIS A 87 -13.59 -5.66 11.91
CA HIS A 87 -12.96 -6.88 11.43
C HIS A 87 -12.18 -7.58 12.55
N VAL A 88 -12.55 -8.82 12.84
CA VAL A 88 -11.70 -9.75 13.58
C VAL A 88 -10.83 -10.45 12.54
N GLY A 89 -9.56 -10.05 12.43
CA GLY A 89 -8.61 -10.72 11.56
C GLY A 89 -8.54 -12.21 11.89
N ILE A 90 -8.65 -13.08 10.89
CA ILE A 90 -8.56 -14.54 11.07
C ILE A 90 -7.11 -14.90 11.46
N MET A 91 -6.15 -14.21 10.87
CA MET A 91 -4.73 -14.39 11.16
C MET A 91 -4.37 -13.62 12.45
N PRO A 92 -3.65 -14.23 13.41
CA PRO A 92 -3.18 -13.50 14.58
C PRO A 92 -2.13 -12.45 14.21
N LYS A 93 -2.10 -11.36 14.98
CA LYS A 93 -1.08 -10.29 14.87
C LYS A 93 0.27 -10.76 15.41
N THR A 94 1.00 -11.50 14.60
CA THR A 94 2.34 -12.04 14.93
C THR A 94 3.43 -11.41 14.07
N ASN A 95 4.69 -11.57 14.49
CA ASN A 95 5.84 -11.17 13.68
C ASN A 95 5.88 -11.94 12.35
N THR A 96 5.46 -13.21 12.32
CA THR A 96 5.39 -13.99 11.09
C THR A 96 4.37 -13.43 10.11
N THR A 97 3.17 -13.07 10.58
CA THR A 97 2.14 -12.40 9.75
C THR A 97 2.69 -11.11 9.15
N LYS A 98 3.36 -10.29 9.99
CA LYS A 98 3.99 -9.05 9.55
C LYS A 98 5.03 -9.29 8.45
N LEU A 99 5.92 -10.26 8.65
CA LEU A 99 6.96 -10.59 7.68
C LEU A 99 6.39 -11.01 6.32
N LEU A 100 5.31 -11.80 6.29
CA LEU A 100 4.65 -12.21 5.05
C LEU A 100 4.10 -11.00 4.27
N VAL A 101 3.43 -10.08 4.96
CA VAL A 101 2.91 -8.85 4.35
C VAL A 101 4.04 -7.95 3.86
N GLU A 102 5.08 -7.74 4.68
CA GLU A 102 6.26 -6.93 4.31
C GLU A 102 7.00 -7.51 3.10
N GLN A 103 7.11 -8.84 3.02
CA GLN A 103 7.74 -9.51 1.87
C GLN A 103 6.92 -9.35 0.59
N ALA A 104 5.59 -9.52 0.66
CA ALA A 104 4.71 -9.31 -0.50
C ALA A 104 4.77 -7.86 -1.00
N ILE A 105 4.80 -6.88 -0.10
CA ILE A 105 4.99 -5.46 -0.44
C ILE A 105 6.34 -5.25 -1.11
N SER A 106 7.42 -5.80 -0.54
CA SER A 106 8.78 -5.67 -1.09
C SER A 106 8.89 -6.26 -2.49
N GLN A 107 8.27 -7.42 -2.74
CA GLN A 107 8.22 -8.03 -4.06
C GLN A 107 7.46 -7.16 -5.07
N LEU A 108 6.30 -6.61 -4.67
CA LEU A 108 5.51 -5.71 -5.50
C LEU A 108 6.31 -4.45 -5.87
N GLN A 109 6.96 -3.81 -4.90
CA GLN A 109 7.76 -2.60 -5.11
C GLN A 109 8.99 -2.85 -5.97
N ALA A 110 9.76 -3.90 -5.68
CA ALA A 110 10.96 -4.25 -6.46
C ALA A 110 10.60 -4.54 -7.93
N THR A 111 9.51 -5.28 -8.16
CA THR A 111 9.04 -5.58 -9.51
C THR A 111 8.54 -4.33 -10.24
N SER A 112 7.82 -3.43 -9.54
CA SER A 112 7.37 -2.16 -10.11
C SER A 112 8.55 -1.28 -10.53
N ALA A 113 9.58 -1.18 -9.67
CA ALA A 113 10.79 -0.44 -9.97
C ALA A 113 11.54 -1.02 -11.18
N ALA A 114 11.68 -2.35 -11.24
CA ALA A 114 12.31 -3.03 -12.38
C ALA A 114 11.56 -2.80 -13.70
N LEU A 115 10.22 -2.81 -13.68
CA LEU A 115 9.41 -2.49 -14.86
C LEU A 115 9.58 -1.04 -15.32
N VAL A 116 9.69 -0.10 -14.39
CA VAL A 116 9.95 1.31 -14.71
C VAL A 116 11.33 1.47 -15.35
N ALA A 117 12.37 0.84 -14.79
CA ALA A 117 13.72 0.85 -15.35
C ALA A 117 13.75 0.25 -16.77
N LEU A 118 13.13 -0.92 -16.96
CA LEU A 118 13.02 -1.55 -18.29
C LEU A 118 12.32 -0.63 -19.30
N LYS A 119 11.23 0.05 -18.90
CA LYS A 119 10.53 1.00 -19.77
C LYS A 119 11.42 2.18 -20.16
N GLN A 120 12.20 2.70 -19.22
CA GLN A 120 13.15 3.80 -19.49
C GLN A 120 14.25 3.37 -20.46
N GLU A 121 14.80 2.16 -20.30
CA GLU A 121 15.77 1.60 -21.24
C GLU A 121 15.18 1.47 -22.64
N MET A 122 13.96 0.93 -22.76
CA MET A 122 13.26 0.82 -24.04
C MET A 122 13.03 2.19 -24.70
N GLN A 123 12.64 3.20 -23.93
CA GLN A 123 12.45 4.57 -24.43
C GLN A 123 13.77 5.21 -24.89
N SER A 124 14.84 5.01 -24.12
CA SER A 124 16.18 5.46 -24.51
C SER A 124 16.61 4.81 -25.82
N LEU A 125 16.49 3.49 -25.95
CA LEU A 125 16.82 2.78 -27.19
C LEU A 125 15.98 3.25 -28.38
N ALA A 126 14.68 3.47 -28.18
CA ALA A 126 13.78 3.97 -29.23
C ALA A 126 14.11 5.40 -29.69
N SER A 127 14.79 6.21 -28.87
CA SER A 127 15.21 7.56 -29.27
C SER A 127 16.34 7.57 -30.30
N TYR A 128 17.08 6.46 -30.45
CA TYR A 128 18.12 6.31 -31.47
C TYR A 128 17.59 5.83 -32.82
N LEU A 129 16.28 5.57 -32.93
CA LEU A 129 15.67 5.13 -34.19
C LEU A 129 15.45 6.33 -35.14
N PRO A 130 15.81 6.21 -36.44
CA PRO A 130 15.71 7.31 -37.40
C PRO A 130 14.28 7.85 -37.60
N GLU A 131 13.26 7.04 -37.30
CA GLU A 131 11.84 7.40 -37.38
C GLU A 131 11.26 8.08 -36.13
N SER A 132 12.05 8.29 -35.06
CA SER A 132 11.57 8.95 -33.84
C SER A 132 11.29 10.44 -34.11
N PRO A 133 10.11 10.98 -33.74
CA PRO A 133 9.82 12.39 -33.93
C PRO A 133 10.76 13.25 -33.07
N VAL A 134 11.34 14.28 -33.68
CA VAL A 134 12.24 15.27 -33.06
C VAL A 134 11.48 16.14 -32.05
#